data_AF-A0A6I0JP40-F1
#
_entry.id   AF-A0A6I0JP40-F1
#
_cell.length_a   1.000
_cell.length_b   1.000
_cell.length_c   1.000
_cell.angle_alpha   90.00
_cell.angle_beta   90.00
_cell.angle_gamma   90.00
#
_symmetry.space_group_name_H-M   'P 1'
#
loop_
_entity.id
_entity.type
_entity.pdbx_description
1 polymer ?
#
loop_
_entity_poly.entity_id
_entity_poly.type
_entity_poly.pdbx_seq_one_letter_code
_entity_poly.pdbx_strand_id
1 'polypeptide(L)'
;MKAVILAGGFGTRLSEATNLIPKPMVEIGGKPILWHIMKTYSHYGINDFVICCGYKQYIIKEYFANYFRHNSDMTVDLTNNTTTILN
;
A
#
# COMPACT_ATOMS: atom_id res chain seq x y z
N MET A 1 17.22 -6.08 10.38
CA MET A 1 17.77 -5.92 9.01
C MET A 1 16.79 -5.07 8.21
N LYS A 2 17.28 -4.16 7.34
CA LYS A 2 16.43 -3.31 6.49
C LYS A 2 16.34 -3.90 5.08
N ALA A 3 15.15 -3.87 4.48
CA ALA A 3 14.96 -4.15 3.06
C ALA A 3 14.69 -2.86 2.28
N VAL A 4 15.32 -2.71 1.12
CA VAL A 4 15.07 -1.60 0.19
C VAL A 4 14.28 -2.13 -0.99
N ILE A 5 13.13 -1.52 -1.28
CA ILE A 5 12.29 -1.87 -2.43
C ILE A 5 12.28 -0.70 -3.41
N LEU A 6 12.73 -0.96 -4.64
CA LEU A 6 12.66 0.01 -5.73
C LEU A 6 11.27 -0.02 -6.37
N ALA A 7 10.38 0.84 -5.88
CA ALA A 7 8.99 0.97 -6.32
C ALA A 7 8.79 2.17 -7.26
N GLY A 8 9.84 2.53 -8.02
CA GLY A 8 9.84 3.60 -9.00
C GLY A 8 9.52 3.15 -10.43
N GLY A 9 9.70 4.06 -11.38
CA GLY A 9 9.49 3.82 -12.81
C GLY A 9 8.12 4.26 -13.33
N PHE A 10 8.06 4.62 -14.61
CA PHE A 10 6.86 5.15 -15.26
C PHE A 10 5.82 4.09 -15.64
N GLY A 11 6.16 2.79 -15.58
CA GLY A 11 5.20 1.71 -15.85
C GLY A 11 4.75 1.58 -17.31
N THR A 12 5.52 2.10 -18.28
CA THR A 12 5.12 2.24 -19.70
C THR A 12 4.78 0.94 -20.44
N ARG A 13 5.12 -0.23 -19.89
CA ARG A 13 4.85 -1.55 -20.50
C ARG A 13 3.50 -2.15 -20.11
N LEU A 14 2.75 -1.54 -19.18
CA LEU A 14 1.48 -2.06 -18.65
C LEU A 14 0.38 -0.97 -18.74
N SER A 15 0.34 -0.27 -19.88
CA SER A 15 -0.28 1.06 -20.06
C SER A 15 -1.75 1.18 -19.70
N GLU A 16 -2.54 0.10 -19.79
CA GLU A 16 -3.99 0.15 -19.51
C GLU A 16 -4.31 0.36 -18.02
N ALA A 17 -3.56 -0.28 -17.12
CA ALA A 17 -3.73 -0.12 -15.66
C ALA A 17 -2.83 0.97 -15.06
N THR A 18 -1.62 1.16 -15.62
CA THR A 18 -0.62 2.06 -15.03
C THR A 18 -0.85 3.55 -15.32
N ASN A 19 -1.74 3.88 -16.24
CA ASN A 19 -2.13 5.28 -16.48
C ASN A 19 -2.87 5.88 -15.27
N LEU A 20 -3.54 5.07 -14.46
CA LEU A 20 -4.31 5.53 -13.29
C LEU A 20 -3.49 5.41 -11.99
N ILE A 21 -2.81 4.28 -11.78
CA ILE A 21 -2.06 3.99 -10.54
C ILE A 21 -0.64 3.47 -10.82
N PRO A 22 0.36 3.73 -9.96
CA PRO A 22 1.70 3.18 -10.14
C PRO A 22 1.67 1.65 -10.05
N LYS A 23 2.49 0.95 -10.84
CA LYS A 23 2.52 -0.53 -10.90
C LYS A 23 2.60 -1.23 -9.52
N PRO A 24 3.41 -0.76 -8.55
CA PRO A 24 3.45 -1.35 -7.21
C PRO A 24 2.09 -1.36 -6.48
N MET A 25 1.17 -0.48 -6.90
CA MET A 25 -0.17 -0.34 -6.32
C MET A 25 -1.26 -1.11 -7.06
N VAL A 26 -0.95 -1.79 -8.17
CA VAL A 26 -1.89 -2.69 -8.83
C VAL A 26 -2.27 -3.80 -7.85
N GLU A 27 -3.56 -4.11 -7.77
CA GLU A 27 -4.09 -5.08 -6.81
C GLU A 27 -4.02 -6.51 -7.35
N ILE A 28 -3.74 -7.44 -6.44
CA ILE A 28 -3.87 -8.88 -6.63
C ILE A 28 -4.64 -9.40 -5.41
N GLY A 29 -5.80 -10.00 -5.60
CA GLY A 29 -6.63 -10.48 -4.49
C GLY A 29 -7.04 -9.36 -3.51
N GLY A 30 -7.34 -8.16 -4.02
CA GLY A 30 -7.79 -7.01 -3.22
C GLY A 30 -6.70 -6.33 -2.38
N LYS A 31 -5.41 -6.64 -2.61
CA LYS A 31 -4.27 -5.96 -1.97
C LYS A 31 -3.21 -5.59 -3.01
N PRO A 32 -2.52 -4.45 -2.85
CA PRO A 32 -1.43 -4.03 -3.74
C PRO A 32 -0.29 -5.06 -3.86
N ILE A 33 0.35 -5.14 -5.03
CA ILE A 33 1.58 -5.94 -5.23
C ILE A 33 2.64 -5.60 -4.17
N LEU A 34 2.85 -4.31 -3.89
CA LEU A 34 3.82 -3.86 -2.90
C LEU A 34 3.52 -4.41 -1.50
N TRP A 35 2.24 -4.52 -1.14
CA TRP A 35 1.81 -5.11 0.12
C TRP A 35 2.19 -6.59 0.18
N HIS A 36 1.94 -7.37 -0.87
CA HIS A 36 2.29 -8.79 -0.94
C HIS A 36 3.80 -9.02 -0.76
N ILE A 37 4.62 -8.19 -1.41
CA ILE A 37 6.08 -8.25 -1.27
C ILE A 37 6.46 -7.99 0.19
N MET A 38 5.96 -6.91 0.81
CA MET A 38 6.28 -6.58 2.20
C MET A 38 5.82 -7.66 3.17
N LYS A 39 4.61 -8.23 3.00
CA LYS A 39 4.11 -9.33 3.84
C LYS A 39 4.94 -10.60 3.70
N THR A 40 5.42 -10.90 2.50
CA THR A 40 6.31 -12.04 2.26
C THR A 40 7.63 -11.87 3.02
N TYR A 41 8.26 -10.71 2.94
CA TYR A 41 9.50 -10.43 3.68
C TYR A 41 9.29 -10.38 5.20
N SER A 42 8.15 -9.83 5.64
CA SER A 42 7.75 -9.79 7.05
C SER A 42 7.54 -11.19 7.64
N HIS A 43 7.01 -12.13 6.86
CA HIS A 43 6.91 -13.54 7.28
C HIS A 43 8.29 -14.14 7.64
N TYR A 44 9.36 -13.71 6.96
CA TYR A 44 10.74 -14.11 7.26
C TYR A 44 11.47 -13.16 8.24
N GLY A 45 10.74 -12.32 8.98
CA GLY A 45 11.29 -11.47 10.03
C GLY A 45 11.87 -10.11 9.58
N ILE A 46 11.71 -9.74 8.30
CA ILE A 46 12.13 -8.43 7.79
C ILE A 46 10.95 -7.46 7.86
N ASN A 47 10.99 -6.55 8.83
CA ASN A 47 9.89 -5.63 9.13
C ASN A 47 10.22 -4.14 8.93
N ASP A 48 11.47 -3.83 8.55
CA ASP A 48 11.94 -2.46 8.34
C ASP A 48 12.21 -2.25 6.85
N PHE A 49 11.38 -1.43 6.20
CA PHE A 49 11.36 -1.24 4.75
C PHE A 49 11.64 0.21 4.37
N VAL A 50 12.53 0.39 3.39
CA VAL A 50 12.74 1.66 2.69
C VAL A 50 12.18 1.52 1.28
N ILE A 51 11.14 2.29 0.96
CA ILE A 51 10.50 2.24 -0.37
C ILE A 51 10.97 3.43 -1.21
N CYS A 52 11.79 3.16 -2.22
CA CYS A 52 12.24 4.15 -3.18
C CYS A 52 11.15 4.37 -4.24
N CYS A 53 10.24 5.28 -3.96
CA CYS A 53 9.11 5.60 -4.84
C CYS A 53 9.52 6.53 -6.00
N GLY A 54 8.77 6.50 -7.09
CA GLY A 54 8.96 7.38 -8.25
C GLY A 54 7.66 8.05 -8.71
N TYR A 55 7.29 7.84 -9.97
CA TYR A 55 6.05 8.37 -10.55
C TYR A 55 4.83 8.01 -9.68
N LYS A 56 3.95 8.99 -9.42
CA LYS A 56 2.74 8.85 -8.59
C LYS A 56 2.98 8.31 -7.16
N GLN A 57 4.14 8.58 -6.57
CA GLN A 57 4.50 8.16 -5.21
C GLN A 57 3.50 8.55 -4.11
N TYR A 58 2.71 9.62 -4.31
CA TYR A 58 1.69 10.03 -3.36
C TYR A 58 0.60 8.95 -3.13
N ILE A 59 0.31 8.12 -4.14
CA ILE A 59 -0.66 7.01 -4.02
C ILE A 59 -0.12 5.93 -3.08
N ILE A 60 1.17 5.60 -3.20
CA ILE A 60 1.83 4.65 -2.28
C ILE A 60 1.78 5.20 -0.85
N LYS A 61 2.12 6.49 -0.67
CA LYS A 61 2.10 7.13 0.66
C LYS A 61 0.70 7.16 1.26
N GLU A 62 -0.32 7.49 0.49
CA GLU A 62 -1.72 7.53 0.96
C GLU A 62 -2.15 6.15 1.45
N TYR A 63 -1.96 5.11 0.64
CA TYR A 63 -2.35 3.76 1.02
C TYR A 63 -1.74 3.33 2.35
N PHE A 64 -0.44 3.58 2.56
CA PHE A 64 0.23 3.20 3.81
C PHE A 64 -0.07 4.13 4.98
N ALA A 65 -0.36 5.42 4.74
CA ALA A 65 -0.81 6.34 5.78
C ALA A 65 -2.20 5.96 6.30
N ASN A 66 -3.06 5.45 5.43
CA ASN A 66 -4.40 4.95 5.75
C ASN A 66 -4.46 3.42 5.78
N TYR A 67 -3.33 2.75 6.04
CA TYR A 67 -3.21 1.30 5.91
C TYR A 67 -4.34 0.55 6.64
N PHE A 68 -4.52 0.82 7.92
CA PHE A 68 -5.56 0.15 8.70
C PHE A 68 -6.97 0.51 8.19
N ARG A 69 -7.22 1.75 7.76
CA ARG A 69 -8.53 2.14 7.23
C ARG A 69 -8.89 1.41 5.92
N HIS A 70 -7.90 1.10 5.10
CA HIS A 70 -8.07 0.34 3.85
C HIS A 70 -8.12 -1.17 4.07
N ASN A 71 -7.64 -1.66 5.22
CA ASN A 71 -7.39 -3.08 5.45
C ASN A 71 -8.20 -3.69 6.59
N SER A 72 -9.03 -2.89 7.27
CA SER A 72 -9.77 -3.27 8.46
C SER A 72 -11.20 -2.76 8.38
N ASP A 73 -12.10 -3.43 9.10
CA ASP A 73 -13.47 -2.96 9.28
C ASP A 73 -13.48 -1.68 10.13
N MET A 74 -14.52 -0.86 9.97
CA MET A 74 -14.63 0.42 10.66
C MET A 74 -16.06 0.67 11.11
N THR A 75 -16.20 1.15 12.35
CA THR A 75 -17.45 1.69 12.88
C THR A 75 -17.38 3.21 12.91
N VAL A 76 -18.45 3.86 12.45
CA VAL A 76 -18.62 5.32 12.49
C VAL A 76 -19.84 5.64 13.34
N ASP A 77 -19.63 6.40 14.43
CA ASP A 77 -20.69 6.88 15.30
C ASP A 77 -20.86 8.39 15.08
N LEU A 78 -21.95 8.78 14.43
CA LEU A 78 -22.28 10.18 14.14
C LEU A 78 -22.88 10.91 15.34
N THR A 79 -23.37 10.19 16.36
CA THR A 79 -23.89 10.81 17.59
C THR A 79 -22.75 11.42 18.39
N ASN A 80 -21.63 10.69 18.48
CA ASN A 80 -20.43 11.12 19.20
C ASN A 80 -19.33 11.69 18.28
N ASN A 81 -19.54 11.67 16.95
CA ASN A 81 -18.54 12.02 15.93
C ASN A 81 -17.21 11.25 16.08
N THR A 82 -17.30 9.95 16.38
CA THR A 82 -16.13 9.09 16.58
C THR A 82 -16.00 8.03 15.49
N THR A 83 -14.76 7.61 15.22
CA THR A 83 -14.46 6.54 14.26
C THR A 83 -13.51 5.55 14.92
N THR A 84 -13.85 4.27 14.85
CA THR A 84 -13.06 3.17 15.44
C THR A 84 -12.72 2.15 14.37
N ILE A 85 -11.44 1.80 14.28
CA ILE A 85 -10.96 0.72 13.41
C ILE A 85 -11.05 -0.59 14.20
N LEU A 86 -11.68 -1.60 13.59
CA LEU A 86 -11.83 -2.94 14.16
C LEU A 86 -10.73 -3.83 13.60
N ASN A 87 -10.06 -4.63 14.44
CA ASN A 87 -8.99 -5.51 14.00
C ASN A 87 -9.50 -6.68 13.15
#